data_AF-G6C286-F1
#
_entry.id   AF-G6C286-F1
#
_cell.length_a   1.000
_cell.length_b   1.000
_cell.length_c   1.000
_cell.angle_alpha   90.00
_cell.angle_beta   90.00
_cell.angle_gamma   90.00
#
_symmetry.space_group_name_H-M   'P 1'
#
loop_
_entity.id
_entity.type
_entity.pdbx_description
1 polymer ?
#
loop_
_entity_poly.entity_id
_entity_poly.type
_entity_poly.pdbx_seq_one_letter_code
_entity_poly.pdbx_strand_id
1 'polypeptide(L)' 'MKEMLNEELKEAEEKLPILEEELKILLLPKDKNDDKNVIVEIRAGAGGDEAALFAADLFRMYQDMQKEENGKLKL' A
#
# COMPACT_ATOMS: atom_id res chain seq x y z
N MET A 1 22.18 20.12 29.76
CA MET A 1 22.77 18.95 29.08
C MET A 1 21.79 17.78 29.02
N LYS A 2 21.25 17.27 30.14
CA LYS A 2 20.25 16.17 30.11
C LYS A 2 18.97 16.54 29.34
N GLU A 3 18.46 17.75 29.52
CA GLU A 3 17.27 18.24 28.81
C GLU A 3 17.52 18.37 27.31
N MET A 4 18.65 18.98 26.91
CA MET A 4 19.06 19.07 25.50
C MET A 4 19.19 17.68 24.84
N LEU A 5 19.77 16.70 25.54
CA LEU A 5 19.88 15.33 25.03
C LEU A 5 18.51 14.65 24.86
N ASN A 6 17.55 14.93 25.74
CA ASN A 6 16.19 14.41 25.61
C ASN A 6 15.44 15.05 24.44
N GLU A 7 15.66 16.35 24.18
CA GLU A 7 15.11 17.04 23.01
C GLU A 7 15.69 16.47 21.71
N GLU A 8 17.00 16.26 21.63
CA GLU A 8 17.65 15.64 20.48
C GLU A 8 17.16 14.20 20.23
N LEU A 9 16.99 13.41 21.30
CA LEU A 9 16.43 12.06 21.18
C LEU A 9 15.01 12.09 20.63
N LYS A 10 14.16 12.97 21.16
CA LYS A 10 12.78 13.13 20.69
C LYS A 10 12.75 13.54 19.22
N GLU A 11 13.58 14.49 18.81
CA GLU A 11 13.68 14.87 17.39
C GLU A 11 14.14 13.70 16.50
N ALA A 12 15.09 12.89 16.97
CA ALA A 12 15.57 11.73 16.24
C ALA A 12 14.48 10.65 16.10
N GLU A 13 13.71 10.40 17.17
CA GLU A 13 12.58 9.48 17.17
C GLU A 13 11.47 9.95 16.22
N GLU A 14 11.22 11.26 16.13
CA GLU A 14 10.27 11.84 15.18
C GLU A 14 10.75 11.75 13.72
N LYS A 15 12.06 11.90 13.48
CA LYS A 15 12.67 11.84 12.14
C LYS A 15 12.81 10.41 11.62
N LEU A 16 13.04 9.43 12.50
CA LEU A 16 13.27 8.04 12.13
C LEU A 16 12.19 7.44 11.20
N PRO A 17 10.88 7.49 11.52
CA PRO A 17 9.87 6.90 10.65
C PRO A 17 9.76 7.60 9.28
N ILE A 18 10.03 8.91 9.23
CA ILE A 18 10.05 9.69 7.99
C ILE A 18 11.19 9.21 7.09
N LEU A 19 12.41 9.14 7.66
CA LEU A 19 13.59 8.70 6.94
C LEU A 19 13.51 7.22 6.52
N GLU A 20 12.87 6.37 7.33
CA GLU A 20 12.61 4.97 6.96
C GLU A 20 11.69 4.87 5.74
N GLU A 21 10.64 5.68 5.67
CA GLU A 21 9.72 5.67 4.54
C GLU A 21 10.36 6.25 3.27
N GLU A 22 11.10 7.35 3.40
CA GLU A 22 11.91 7.91 2.30
C GLU A 22 12.91 6.88 1.77
N LEU A 23 13.60 6.17 2.67
CA LEU A 23 14.57 5.15 2.30
C LEU A 23 13.92 3.99 1.55
N LYS A 24 12.74 3.51 1.98
CA LYS A 24 12.01 2.44 1.25
C LYS A 24 11.74 2.86 -0.19
N ILE A 25 11.24 4.08 -0.40
CA ILE A 25 10.94 4.60 -1.74
C ILE A 25 12.21 4.70 -2.58
N LEU A 26 13.31 5.21 -2.01
CA LEU A 26 14.59 5.35 -2.72
C LEU A 26 15.21 4.01 -3.12
N LEU A 27 14.91 2.93 -2.38
CA LEU A 27 15.37 1.58 -2.69
C LEU A 27 14.54 0.90 -3.79
N LEU A 28 13.35 1.42 -4.10
CA LEU A 28 12.55 0.88 -5.20
C LEU A 28 13.21 1.25 -6.54
N PRO A 29 13.41 0.28 -7.44
CA PRO A 29 13.77 0.60 -8.81
C PRO A 29 12.61 1.39 -9.43
N LYS A 30 12.91 2.46 -10.18
CA LYS A 30 11.87 3.18 -10.93
C LYS A 30 11.20 2.24 -11.93
N ASP A 31 9.89 2.03 -11.79
CA ASP A 31 9.10 1.36 -12.83
C ASP A 31 8.54 2.41 -13.79
N LYS A 32 8.69 2.16 -15.09
CA LYS A 32 8.09 2.97 -16.16
C LYS A 32 6.56 3.03 -16.11
N ASN A 33 5.92 2.26 -15.24
CA ASN A 33 4.47 2.16 -15.10
C ASN A 33 3.94 2.63 -13.74
N ASP A 34 4.78 3.11 -12.82
CA ASP A 34 4.34 3.52 -11.47
C ASP A 34 3.20 4.57 -11.52
N ASP A 35 3.22 5.47 -12.50
CA ASP A 35 2.21 6.53 -12.66
C ASP A 35 0.98 6.11 -13.50
N LYS A 36 0.84 4.82 -13.84
CA LYS A 36 -0.25 4.35 -14.72
C LYS A 36 -1.35 3.66 -13.94
N ASN A 37 -2.58 3.78 -14.45
CA ASN A 37 -3.69 2.96 -13.99
C ASN A 37 -3.42 1.48 -14.29
N VAL A 38 -3.81 0.62 -13.34
CA VAL A 38 -3.72 -0.83 -13.47
C VAL A 38 -5.10 -1.42 -13.75
N ILE A 39 -5.15 -2.44 -14.61
CA ILE A 39 -6.34 -3.27 -14.81
C ILE A 39 -6.12 -4.57 -14.04
N VAL A 40 -7.04 -4.91 -13.15
CA VAL A 40 -7.02 -6.16 -12.39
C VAL A 40 -8.15 -7.06 -12.90
N GLU A 41 -7.79 -8.23 -13.40
CA GLU A 41 -8.74 -9.24 -13.85
C GLU A 41 -8.82 -10.38 -12.84
N ILE A 42 -9.98 -10.56 -12.21
CA ILE A 42 -10.23 -11.63 -11.25
C ILE A 42 -11.07 -12.71 -11.93
N ARG A 43 -10.54 -13.94 -11.99
CA ARG A 43 -11.18 -15.08 -12.65
C ARG A 43 -11.22 -16.26 -11.70
N ALA A 44 -12.36 -16.95 -11.64
CA ALA A 44 -12.47 -18.20 -10.90
C ALA A 44 -11.57 -19.28 -11.52
N GLY A 45 -10.80 -19.96 -10.67
CA GLY A 45 -9.93 -21.07 -11.07
C GLY A 45 -10.65 -22.42 -10.97
N ALA A 46 -9.92 -23.45 -10.55
CA ALA A 46 -10.51 -24.75 -10.22
C ALA A 46 -11.25 -24.67 -8.87
N GLY A 47 -12.34 -25.44 -8.73
CA GLY A 47 -13.16 -25.46 -7.52
C GLY A 47 -14.57 -24.89 -7.68
N GLY A 48 -15.07 -24.75 -8.91
CA GLY A 48 -16.49 -24.48 -9.17
C GLY A 48 -17.06 -23.26 -8.44
N ASP A 49 -18.12 -23.48 -7.68
CA ASP A 49 -18.86 -22.43 -6.98
C ASP A 49 -18.02 -21.78 -5.86
N GLU A 50 -17.21 -22.56 -5.15
CA GLU A 50 -16.31 -22.02 -4.12
C GLU A 50 -15.24 -21.09 -4.72
N ALA A 51 -14.73 -21.43 -5.91
CA ALA A 51 -13.78 -20.57 -6.62
C ALA A 51 -14.43 -19.26 -7.10
N ALA A 52 -15.71 -19.30 -7.47
CA ALA A 52 -16.48 -18.11 -7.85
C ALA A 52 -16.76 -17.21 -6.64
N LEU A 53 -17.13 -17.79 -5.49
CA LEU A 53 -17.31 -17.04 -4.25
C LEU A 53 -16.01 -16.35 -3.82
N PHE A 54 -14.89 -17.07 -3.86
CA PHE A 54 -13.60 -16.50 -3.51
C PHE A 54 -13.17 -15.37 -4.47
N ALA A 55 -13.43 -15.52 -5.77
CA ALA A 55 -13.20 -14.43 -6.74
C ALA A 55 -14.05 -13.19 -6.42
N ALA A 56 -15.30 -13.37 -5.99
CA ALA A 56 -16.15 -12.26 -5.57
C ALA A 56 -15.64 -11.58 -4.30
N ASP A 57 -15.09 -12.33 -3.35
CA ASP A 57 -14.50 -11.78 -2.13
C ASP A 57 -13.21 -11.00 -2.40
N LEU A 58 -12.33 -11.52 -3.27
CA LEU A 58 -11.15 -10.77 -3.74
C LEU A 58 -11.55 -9.46 -4.41
N PHE A 59 -12.57 -9.50 -5.26
CA PHE A 59 -13.09 -8.30 -5.91
C PHE A 59 -13.52 -7.28 -4.86
N ARG A 60 -14.35 -7.66 -3.88
CA ARG A 60 -14.79 -6.79 -2.78
C ARG A 60 -13.61 -6.20 -2.00
N MET A 61 -12.62 -7.02 -1.67
CA MET A 61 -11.40 -6.58 -0.98
C MET A 61 -10.69 -5.45 -1.74
N TYR A 62 -10.48 -5.61 -3.05
CA TYR A 62 -9.87 -4.57 -3.88
C TYR A 62 -10.77 -3.32 -4.03
N GLN A 63 -12.10 -3.49 -4.05
CA GLN A 63 -13.01 -2.33 -4.03
C GLN A 63 -12.91 -1.52 -2.74
N ASP A 64 -12.75 -2.19 -1.60
CA ASP A 64 -12.65 -1.53 -0.29
C ASP A 64 -11.30 -0.85 -0.09
N MET A 65 -10.19 -1.50 -0.52
CA MET A 65 -8.84 -0.91 -0.47
C MET A 65 -8.78 0.45 -1.22
N GLN A 66 -9.46 0.55 -2.37
CA GLN A 66 -9.51 1.80 -3.15
C GLN A 66 -10.24 2.94 -2.45
N LYS A 67 -11.16 2.66 -1.52
CA LYS A 67 -11.87 3.69 -0.74
C LYS A 67 -10.93 4.38 0.25
N GLU A 68 -9.91 3.68 0.73
CA GLU A 68 -8.93 4.23 1.68
C GLU A 68 -7.86 5.08 0.98
N GLU A 69 -7.54 4.79 -0.29
CA GLU A 69 -6.48 5.47 -1.06
C GLU A 69 -6.95 6.58 -2.02
N ASN A 70 -8.21 7.04 -1.94
CA ASN A 70 -8.80 8.07 -2.83
C ASN A 70 -8.79 7.72 -4.34
N GLY A 71 -8.56 6.46 -4.70
CA GLY A 71 -8.56 6.03 -6.09
C GLY A 71 -9.97 5.88 -6.68
N LYS A 72 -10.09 6.03 -8.01
CA LYS A 72 -11.36 5.87 -8.73
C LYS A 72 -11.43 4.49 -9.36
N LEU A 73 -12.13 3.57 -8.70
CA LEU A 73 -12.47 2.28 -9.32
C LEU A 73 -13.50 2.48 -10.45
N LYS A 74 -13.24 1.88 -11.60
CA LYS A 74 -14.20 1.77 -12.71
C LYS A 74 -14.40 0.29 -13.02
N LEU A 75 -15.66 -0.10 -13.17
CA LEU A 75 -16.10 -1.43 -13.59
C LEU A 75 -16.30 -1.46 -15.10
#